data_AF-A0A7K2EGH5-F1
#
_entry.id   AF-A0A7K2EGH5-F1
#
_cell.length_a   1.000
_cell.length_b   1.000
_cell.length_c   1.000
_cell.angle_alpha   90.00
_cell.angle_beta   90.00
_cell.angle_gamma   90.00
#
_symmetry.space_group_name_H-M   'P 1'
#
loop_
_entity.id
_entity.type
_entity.pdbx_description
1 polymer ?
#
loop_
_entity_poly.entity_id
_entity_poly.type
_entity_poly.pdbx_seq_one_letter_code
_entity_poly.pdbx_strand_id
1 'polypeptide(L)'
;MAYSKHLFTNLTSAMRHTAFYLFTVTLLLIAATDARGQAGPPLGDDFIFFVNGTNTLVPSFDGNIIEDPADPTNAIVEYVYGNWAFQAFRFPADVGVDLSQNRADGDVLHARIWVDPANAGMPNVQFMFEDKTDGSSADDGSADLPFRLAWRIPESMRDGQWHEVSIPLPPATYTELEDAKTANTLDGLDSLWKYVGAWSSGGFGVGVGDELGPNTVDNPQLWAEFEWTNVQNIGIFFDNNTGGGTIYVDDVYIGAENLDLSVANDPVGAATGVSVTATADSNMVSWMPVEGADGYNVYSSVNDITDIKASGVSLAARATGGVTSVYHKIEVPHASLAPLTVHYG
;
A
#
# COMPACT_ATOMS: atom_id res chain seq x y z
N MET A 1 17.04 -27.42 57.09
CA MET A 1 17.84 -28.39 57.88
C MET A 1 17.31 -29.78 57.55
N ALA A 2 18.17 -30.59 56.92
CA ALA A 2 18.08 -32.01 56.53
C ALA A 2 16.74 -32.78 56.57
N TYR A 3 16.31 -33.33 55.43
CA TYR A 3 16.38 -34.76 55.05
C TYR A 3 15.39 -35.09 53.91
N SER A 4 15.86 -35.72 52.83
CA SER A 4 15.09 -36.78 52.15
C SER A 4 16.00 -37.59 51.23
N LYS A 5 16.02 -38.91 51.47
CA LYS A 5 16.69 -39.98 50.72
C LYS A 5 15.63 -41.08 50.58
N HIS A 6 15.35 -41.54 49.36
CA HIS A 6 14.81 -42.86 48.93
C HIS A 6 14.40 -42.67 47.44
N LEU A 7 14.94 -43.30 46.39
CA LEU A 7 15.32 -44.69 46.08
C LEU A 7 14.13 -45.66 46.06
N PHE A 8 13.50 -45.82 44.88
CA PHE A 8 12.85 -47.03 44.34
C PHE A 8 12.73 -46.87 42.80
N THR A 9 13.58 -47.51 41.99
CA THR A 9 13.45 -48.83 41.32
C THR A 9 12.38 -48.92 40.22
N ASN A 10 12.86 -49.27 39.03
CA ASN A 10 12.15 -49.56 37.78
C ASN A 10 11.03 -50.60 37.90
N LEU A 11 9.95 -50.38 37.14
CA LEU A 11 9.07 -51.43 36.64
C LEU A 11 8.66 -51.09 35.21
N THR A 12 9.20 -51.86 34.28
CA THR A 12 8.74 -52.01 32.90
C THR A 12 7.44 -52.82 32.87
N SER A 13 6.45 -52.38 32.08
CA SER A 13 5.76 -53.23 31.08
C SER A 13 4.52 -52.54 30.50
N ALA A 14 4.57 -52.43 29.17
CA ALA A 14 3.50 -52.32 28.20
C ALA A 14 2.04 -52.45 28.67
N MET A 15 1.24 -51.47 28.27
CA MET A 15 -0.09 -51.75 27.73
C MET A 15 -0.40 -50.79 26.57
N ARG A 16 -0.45 -51.38 25.37
CA ARG A 16 -1.02 -50.78 24.16
C ARG A 16 -2.47 -50.41 24.43
N HIS A 17 -2.88 -49.18 24.13
CA HIS A 17 -4.24 -48.89 23.68
C HIS A 17 -4.16 -47.90 22.52
N THR A 18 -4.73 -48.36 21.42
CA THR A 18 -4.91 -47.72 20.12
C THR A 18 -6.06 -46.71 20.23
N ALA A 19 -5.86 -45.46 19.78
CA ALA A 19 -6.92 -44.63 19.21
C ALA A 19 -6.34 -43.36 18.58
N PHE A 20 -6.48 -43.28 17.24
CA PHE A 20 -6.77 -42.09 16.44
C PHE A 20 -6.33 -40.72 16.98
N TYR A 21 -5.43 -40.02 16.27
CA TYR A 21 -5.65 -38.61 15.90
C TYR A 21 -4.78 -38.23 14.69
N LEU A 22 -5.49 -37.87 13.62
CA LEU A 22 -5.20 -36.89 12.59
C LEU A 22 -3.78 -36.79 12.01
N PHE A 23 -3.68 -37.18 10.73
CA PHE A 23 -2.72 -36.62 9.80
C PHE A 23 -2.85 -35.08 9.79
N THR A 24 -1.82 -34.38 10.26
CA THR A 24 -1.58 -32.99 9.85
C THR A 24 -0.20 -32.95 9.24
N VAL A 25 -0.15 -33.26 7.94
CA VAL A 25 0.98 -32.91 7.09
C VAL A 25 0.81 -31.43 6.78
N THR A 26 1.43 -30.55 7.58
CA THR A 26 1.64 -29.16 7.16
C THR A 26 2.90 -29.15 6.30
N LEU A 27 2.72 -29.46 5.03
CA LEU A 27 3.71 -29.27 4.00
C LEU A 27 3.75 -27.76 3.71
N LEU A 28 4.61 -27.01 4.39
CA LEU A 28 4.96 -25.66 3.94
C LEU A 28 5.91 -25.82 2.75
N LEU A 29 5.35 -26.17 1.58
CA LEU A 29 5.99 -25.83 0.32
C LEU A 29 5.93 -24.30 0.25
N ILE A 30 7.04 -23.64 0.58
CA ILE A 30 7.37 -22.39 -0.08
C ILE A 30 7.65 -22.81 -1.53
N ALA A 31 6.59 -22.93 -2.31
CA ALA A 31 6.74 -22.86 -3.74
C ALA A 31 7.33 -21.46 -3.98
N ALA A 32 8.57 -21.41 -4.45
CA ALA A 32 9.01 -20.30 -5.26
C ALA A 32 8.18 -20.37 -6.56
N THR A 33 6.89 -20.11 -6.46
CA THR A 33 6.05 -19.76 -7.59
C THR A 33 6.65 -18.49 -8.15
N ASP A 34 6.88 -18.46 -9.46
CA ASP A 34 7.24 -17.25 -10.20
C ASP A 34 6.44 -16.06 -9.65
N ALA A 35 7.11 -15.16 -8.93
CA ALA A 35 6.49 -13.98 -8.32
C ALA A 35 5.95 -12.97 -9.37
N ARG A 36 6.08 -13.31 -10.66
CA ARG A 36 5.74 -12.50 -11.82
C ARG A 36 4.26 -12.59 -12.23
N GLY A 37 3.37 -13.15 -11.40
CA GLY A 37 1.95 -13.27 -11.76
C GLY A 37 0.96 -13.46 -10.62
N GLN A 38 1.37 -13.27 -9.36
CA GLN A 38 0.42 -13.29 -8.26
C GLN A 38 -0.14 -11.88 -8.08
N ALA A 39 -1.47 -11.77 -8.16
CA ALA A 39 -2.19 -10.56 -7.80
C ALA A 39 -1.83 -10.12 -6.36
N GLY A 40 -1.79 -8.82 -6.14
CA GLY A 40 -1.66 -8.25 -4.80
C GLY A 40 -2.81 -8.68 -3.89
N PRO A 41 -2.69 -8.47 -2.56
CA PRO A 41 -3.84 -8.59 -1.69
C PRO A 41 -4.94 -7.61 -2.16
N PRO A 42 -6.23 -7.95 -2.03
CA PRO A 42 -7.31 -7.01 -2.33
C PRO A 42 -7.18 -5.76 -1.46
N LEU A 43 -7.48 -4.59 -2.03
CA LEU A 43 -7.54 -3.33 -1.27
C LEU A 43 -8.61 -3.41 -0.17
N GLY A 44 -9.72 -4.08 -0.49
CA GLY A 44 -10.92 -4.14 0.34
C GLY A 44 -11.96 -3.12 -0.13
N ASP A 45 -13.16 -3.24 0.43
CA ASP A 45 -14.25 -2.29 0.20
C ASP A 45 -13.97 -1.03 1.05
N ASP A 46 -14.31 0.15 0.54
CA ASP A 46 -14.27 1.42 1.31
C ASP A 46 -12.90 1.73 1.97
N PHE A 47 -11.82 1.67 1.18
CA PHE A 47 -10.47 1.87 1.68
C PHE A 47 -10.11 3.35 1.82
N ILE A 48 -9.91 3.78 3.07
CA ILE A 48 -9.42 5.13 3.39
C ILE A 48 -7.89 5.16 3.29
N PHE A 49 -7.32 6.00 2.43
CA PHE A 49 -5.88 6.25 2.39
C PHE A 49 -5.46 7.28 3.43
N PHE A 50 -6.27 8.33 3.59
CA PHE A 50 -5.95 9.46 4.44
C PHE A 50 -7.20 10.20 4.94
N VAL A 51 -7.33 10.33 6.26
CA VAL A 51 -8.21 11.27 6.96
C VAL A 51 -7.48 11.62 8.26
N ASN A 52 -7.06 12.88 8.43
CA ASN A 52 -6.26 13.32 9.59
C ASN A 52 -4.97 12.50 9.88
N GLY A 53 -4.47 11.77 8.89
CA GLY A 53 -3.37 10.84 9.04
C GLY A 53 -3.41 9.73 8.00
N THR A 54 -2.23 9.21 7.66
CA THR A 54 -2.12 8.09 6.72
C THR A 54 -2.65 6.82 7.36
N ASN A 55 -3.47 6.07 6.62
CA ASN A 55 -3.91 4.75 7.03
C ASN A 55 -2.71 3.83 7.29
N THR A 56 -2.71 3.17 8.45
CA THR A 56 -1.62 2.29 8.89
C THR A 56 -1.35 1.09 7.98
N LEU A 57 -2.33 0.72 7.15
CA LEU A 57 -2.24 -0.31 6.13
C LEU A 57 -1.51 0.14 4.88
N VAL A 58 -1.34 1.46 4.66
CA VAL A 58 -0.50 2.00 3.60
C VAL A 58 0.97 1.88 4.03
N PRO A 59 1.79 1.07 3.34
CA PRO A 59 3.14 0.75 3.83
C PRO A 59 4.10 1.92 3.92
N SER A 60 4.02 2.86 2.97
CA SER A 60 4.89 4.01 2.84
C SER A 60 4.12 5.16 2.16
N PHE A 61 4.54 6.38 2.47
CA PHE A 61 3.92 7.60 1.97
C PHE A 61 5.00 8.68 1.82
N ASP A 62 4.98 9.39 0.68
CA ASP A 62 6.03 10.34 0.29
C ASP A 62 5.65 11.82 0.47
N GLY A 63 4.39 12.12 0.80
CA GLY A 63 3.97 13.50 1.06
C GLY A 63 4.33 13.95 2.48
N ASN A 64 4.10 15.24 2.77
CA ASN A 64 4.17 15.75 4.13
C ASN A 64 2.77 15.76 4.75
N ILE A 65 2.66 15.45 6.03
CA ILE A 65 1.43 15.68 6.79
C ILE A 65 1.61 16.97 7.57
N ILE A 66 0.75 17.95 7.34
CA ILE A 66 0.77 19.26 8.01
C ILE A 66 -0.60 19.55 8.63
N GLU A 67 -0.63 20.47 9.59
CA GLU A 67 -1.90 21.02 10.10
C GLU A 67 -2.53 21.91 9.01
N ASP A 68 -3.83 21.78 8.78
CA ASP A 68 -4.57 22.67 7.88
C ASP A 68 -4.52 24.10 8.45
N PRO A 69 -3.95 25.08 7.72
CA PRO A 69 -3.87 26.45 8.21
C PRO A 69 -5.25 27.09 8.51
N ALA A 70 -6.31 26.60 7.88
CA ALA A 70 -7.68 27.05 8.12
C ALA A 70 -8.38 26.30 9.26
N ASP A 71 -7.95 25.08 9.58
CA ASP A 71 -8.47 24.24 10.66
C ASP A 71 -7.34 23.46 11.35
N PRO A 72 -6.79 23.96 12.47
CA PRO A 72 -5.67 23.31 13.15
C PRO A 72 -6.04 21.97 13.81
N THR A 73 -7.32 21.59 13.82
CA THR A 73 -7.74 20.26 14.26
C THR A 73 -7.73 19.23 13.13
N ASN A 74 -7.52 19.70 11.90
CA ASN A 74 -7.45 18.90 10.70
C ASN A 74 -5.99 18.76 10.22
N ALA A 75 -5.59 17.55 9.86
CA ALA A 75 -4.31 17.27 9.22
C ALA A 75 -4.56 17.01 7.73
N ILE A 76 -3.74 17.62 6.87
CA ILE A 76 -3.81 17.49 5.41
C ILE A 76 -2.50 16.96 4.85
N VAL A 77 -2.58 16.36 3.67
CA VAL A 77 -1.40 16.00 2.87
C VAL A 77 -0.93 17.22 2.10
N GLU A 78 0.37 17.51 2.18
CA GLU A 78 1.08 18.43 1.31
C GLU A 78 1.95 17.64 0.32
N TYR A 79 1.64 17.81 -0.97
CA TYR A 79 2.49 17.40 -2.08
C TYR A 79 3.23 18.61 -2.63
N VAL A 80 4.53 18.68 -2.34
CA VAL A 80 5.37 19.81 -2.77
C VAL A 80 5.70 19.67 -4.23
N TYR A 81 5.59 20.75 -5.02
CA TYR A 81 6.05 20.72 -6.40
C TYR A 81 7.52 20.27 -6.45
N GLY A 82 7.76 19.23 -7.23
CA GLY A 82 9.09 18.75 -7.56
C GLY A 82 9.13 18.48 -9.06
N ASN A 83 10.19 18.97 -9.69
CA ASN A 83 10.41 18.81 -11.12
C ASN A 83 10.33 17.32 -11.54
N TRP A 84 9.27 16.92 -12.25
CA TRP A 84 8.93 15.51 -12.53
C TRP A 84 8.82 14.62 -11.28
N ALA A 85 8.21 15.13 -10.21
CA ALA A 85 8.09 14.41 -8.95
C ALA A 85 6.74 13.71 -8.81
N PHE A 86 6.79 12.42 -8.45
CA PHE A 86 5.64 11.62 -8.06
C PHE A 86 5.69 11.34 -6.56
N GLN A 87 4.74 11.88 -5.82
CA GLN A 87 4.56 11.63 -4.38
C GLN A 87 3.25 10.88 -4.18
N ALA A 88 3.28 9.79 -3.41
CA ALA A 88 2.19 8.84 -3.39
C ALA A 88 2.06 8.08 -2.07
N PHE A 89 0.88 7.49 -1.88
CA PHE A 89 0.67 6.31 -1.05
C PHE A 89 1.26 5.10 -1.79
N ARG A 90 2.15 4.36 -1.13
CA ARG A 90 2.96 3.30 -1.76
C ARG A 90 2.75 1.95 -1.13
N PHE A 91 2.41 0.98 -1.97
CA PHE A 91 2.39 -0.44 -1.68
C PHE A 91 3.72 -1.10 -2.07
N PRO A 92 4.01 -2.33 -1.59
CA PRO A 92 5.29 -2.99 -1.83
C PRO A 92 5.50 -3.23 -3.32
N ALA A 93 6.66 -2.86 -3.86
CA ALA A 93 6.94 -2.93 -5.30
C ALA A 93 6.90 -4.36 -5.88
N ASP A 94 7.07 -5.37 -5.05
CA ASP A 94 7.04 -6.79 -5.45
C ASP A 94 5.62 -7.34 -5.58
N VAL A 95 4.65 -6.75 -4.89
CA VAL A 95 3.29 -7.29 -4.76
C VAL A 95 2.22 -6.30 -5.24
N GLY A 96 2.33 -5.02 -4.88
CA GLY A 96 1.27 -4.03 -5.09
C GLY A 96 0.02 -4.31 -4.23
N VAL A 97 -1.12 -3.83 -4.70
CA VAL A 97 -2.46 -4.08 -4.17
C VAL A 97 -3.44 -4.31 -5.33
N ASP A 98 -4.44 -5.16 -5.12
CA ASP A 98 -5.44 -5.50 -6.13
C ASP A 98 -6.68 -4.59 -5.99
N LEU A 99 -6.91 -3.76 -7.01
CA LEU A 99 -8.08 -2.86 -7.17
C LEU A 99 -9.06 -3.37 -8.24
N SER A 100 -8.85 -4.57 -8.79
CA SER A 100 -9.66 -5.09 -9.90
C SER A 100 -11.14 -5.23 -9.52
N GLN A 101 -11.41 -5.61 -8.27
CA GLN A 101 -12.76 -5.73 -7.72
C GLN A 101 -13.40 -4.35 -7.48
N ASN A 102 -12.69 -3.42 -6.82
CA ASN A 102 -13.15 -2.03 -6.63
C ASN A 102 -13.58 -1.41 -7.96
N ARG A 103 -12.73 -1.53 -8.99
CA ARG A 103 -13.06 -1.06 -10.34
C ARG A 103 -14.27 -1.78 -10.94
N ALA A 104 -14.37 -3.11 -10.77
CA ALA A 104 -15.49 -3.88 -11.30
C ALA A 104 -16.84 -3.53 -10.64
N ASP A 105 -16.81 -3.16 -9.36
CA ASP A 105 -17.97 -2.73 -8.58
C ASP A 105 -18.36 -1.27 -8.85
N GLY A 106 -17.50 -0.53 -9.57
CA GLY A 106 -17.73 0.87 -9.90
C GLY A 106 -17.39 1.82 -8.75
N ASP A 107 -16.45 1.42 -7.89
CA ASP A 107 -15.95 2.29 -6.83
C ASP A 107 -15.39 3.60 -7.38
N VAL A 108 -15.39 4.58 -6.49
CA VAL A 108 -15.06 5.96 -6.80
C VAL A 108 -13.86 6.37 -5.96
N LEU A 109 -12.88 7.01 -6.59
CA LEU A 109 -11.84 7.74 -5.88
C LEU A 109 -12.42 9.07 -5.41
N HIS A 110 -12.43 9.27 -4.10
CA HIS A 110 -12.83 10.51 -3.45
C HIS A 110 -11.60 11.21 -2.86
N ALA A 111 -11.58 12.54 -2.97
CA ALA A 111 -10.60 13.39 -2.32
C ALA A 111 -11.11 14.82 -2.21
N ARG A 112 -10.65 15.55 -1.19
CA ARG A 112 -10.69 17.01 -1.18
C ARG A 112 -9.34 17.52 -1.68
N ILE A 113 -9.33 18.34 -2.72
CA ILE A 113 -8.09 18.83 -3.33
C ILE A 113 -8.02 20.36 -3.31
N TRP A 114 -6.86 20.90 -2.97
CA TRP A 114 -6.52 22.30 -3.13
C TRP A 114 -5.28 22.40 -4.00
N VAL A 115 -5.34 23.22 -5.04
CA VAL A 115 -4.24 23.32 -6.01
C VAL A 115 -3.79 24.77 -6.12
N ASP A 116 -2.49 24.99 -5.89
CA ASP A 116 -1.90 26.33 -5.96
C ASP A 116 -2.16 26.96 -7.35
N PRO A 117 -2.64 28.21 -7.42
CA PRO A 117 -2.81 28.95 -8.67
C PRO A 117 -1.55 29.05 -9.54
N ALA A 118 -0.35 28.84 -8.98
CA ALA A 118 0.89 28.74 -9.74
C ALA A 118 0.90 27.55 -10.73
N ASN A 119 0.01 26.57 -10.54
CA ASN A 119 -0.21 25.47 -11.47
C ASN A 119 -1.13 25.84 -12.64
N ALA A 120 -1.70 27.05 -12.68
CA ALA A 120 -2.50 27.52 -13.80
C ALA A 120 -1.68 27.51 -15.10
N GLY A 121 -2.22 26.86 -16.14
CA GLY A 121 -1.56 26.69 -17.44
C GLY A 121 -0.41 25.69 -17.45
N MET A 122 -0.07 25.04 -16.33
CA MET A 122 0.98 24.03 -16.29
C MET A 122 0.49 22.71 -16.91
N PRO A 123 1.26 22.06 -17.79
CA PRO A 123 0.84 20.78 -18.34
C PRO A 123 0.92 19.67 -17.28
N ASN A 124 0.07 18.65 -17.44
CA ASN A 124 0.17 17.34 -16.77
C ASN A 124 0.36 17.37 -15.23
N VAL A 125 -0.35 18.28 -14.57
CA VAL A 125 -0.60 18.21 -13.12
C VAL A 125 -1.75 17.24 -12.89
N GLN A 126 -1.49 16.11 -12.21
CA GLN A 126 -2.41 14.99 -12.24
C GLN A 126 -2.41 14.14 -10.96
N PHE A 127 -3.54 13.52 -10.69
CA PHE A 127 -3.63 12.38 -9.80
C PHE A 127 -3.25 11.14 -10.61
N MET A 128 -2.35 10.30 -10.11
CA MET A 128 -1.75 9.21 -10.87
C MET A 128 -1.71 7.92 -10.07
N PHE A 129 -2.03 6.85 -10.79
CA PHE A 129 -1.92 5.47 -10.39
C PHE A 129 -0.77 4.87 -11.19
N GLU A 130 0.07 4.08 -10.53
CA GLU A 130 1.16 3.35 -11.14
C GLU A 130 1.06 1.91 -10.67
N ASP A 131 1.11 0.96 -11.59
CA ASP A 131 1.21 -0.46 -11.24
C ASP A 131 2.66 -0.82 -10.87
N LYS A 132 2.84 -2.02 -10.36
CA LYS A 132 4.16 -2.51 -10.00
C LYS A 132 5.02 -2.73 -11.24
N THR A 133 6.31 -2.79 -11.01
CA THR A 133 7.31 -3.14 -12.02
C THR A 133 8.13 -4.34 -11.54
N ASP A 134 8.68 -5.12 -12.46
CA ASP A 134 9.67 -6.14 -12.10
C ASP A 134 11.06 -5.55 -11.75
N GLY A 135 11.18 -4.21 -11.77
CA GLY A 135 12.39 -3.47 -11.46
C GLY A 135 13.47 -3.60 -12.54
N SER A 136 13.18 -4.25 -13.66
CA SER A 136 14.10 -4.39 -14.77
C SER A 136 14.27 -3.07 -15.49
N SER A 137 15.52 -2.75 -15.84
CA SER A 137 15.86 -1.62 -16.71
C SER A 137 16.11 -2.07 -18.15
N ALA A 138 15.61 -3.24 -18.55
CA ALA A 138 15.88 -3.80 -19.87
C ALA A 138 15.04 -3.10 -20.95
N ASP A 139 15.70 -2.43 -21.88
CA ASP A 139 15.06 -1.76 -23.04
C ASP A 139 14.81 -2.74 -24.22
N ASP A 140 14.75 -4.05 -23.96
CA ASP A 140 14.53 -5.10 -24.98
C ASP A 140 13.09 -5.65 -25.01
N GLY A 141 12.18 -5.01 -24.27
CA GLY A 141 10.79 -5.43 -24.12
C GLY A 141 10.58 -6.58 -23.13
N SER A 142 11.64 -7.03 -22.44
CA SER A 142 11.52 -8.01 -21.36
C SER A 142 11.25 -7.38 -19.98
N ALA A 143 11.46 -6.07 -19.85
CA ALA A 143 11.15 -5.33 -18.63
C ALA A 143 9.64 -5.11 -18.52
N ASP A 144 9.13 -5.35 -17.31
CA ASP A 144 7.79 -4.96 -16.93
C ASP A 144 7.87 -3.55 -16.35
N LEU A 145 7.64 -2.55 -17.20
CA LEU A 145 7.79 -1.14 -16.85
C LEU A 145 6.54 -0.66 -16.10
N PRO A 146 6.69 0.22 -15.08
CA PRO A 146 5.56 0.72 -14.32
C PRO A 146 4.64 1.51 -15.25
N PHE A 147 3.47 0.96 -15.50
CA PHE A 147 2.44 1.54 -16.32
C PHE A 147 1.62 2.52 -15.50
N ARG A 148 1.19 3.60 -16.16
CA ARG A 148 0.54 4.70 -15.48
C ARG A 148 -0.86 4.94 -16.02
N LEU A 149 -1.76 5.16 -15.07
CA LEU A 149 -3.10 5.65 -15.28
C LEU A 149 -3.22 7.01 -14.58
N ALA A 150 -3.64 8.04 -15.30
CA ALA A 150 -3.66 9.39 -14.77
C ALA A 150 -5.03 10.05 -14.95
N TRP A 151 -5.46 10.77 -13.92
CA TRP A 151 -6.56 11.71 -13.97
C TRP A 151 -6.00 13.13 -13.95
N ARG A 152 -6.18 13.88 -15.05
CA ARG A 152 -5.67 15.24 -15.15
C ARG A 152 -6.52 16.19 -14.34
N ILE A 153 -5.90 16.90 -13.39
CA ILE A 153 -6.57 17.93 -12.60
C ILE A 153 -7.01 19.06 -13.54
N PRO A 154 -8.31 19.35 -13.66
CA PRO A 154 -8.83 20.43 -14.50
C PRO A 154 -8.21 21.78 -14.18
N GLU A 155 -8.03 22.61 -15.20
CA GLU A 155 -7.58 24.00 -15.02
C GLU A 155 -8.50 24.80 -14.08
N SER A 156 -9.81 24.51 -14.10
CA SER A 156 -10.80 25.16 -13.24
C SER A 156 -10.62 24.87 -11.76
N MET A 157 -9.83 23.85 -11.38
CA MET A 157 -9.54 23.51 -9.99
C MET A 157 -8.21 24.10 -9.50
N ARG A 158 -7.46 24.80 -10.37
CA ARG A 158 -6.14 25.38 -10.08
C ARG A 158 -6.27 26.84 -9.69
N ASP A 159 -7.18 27.11 -8.78
CA ASP A 159 -7.65 28.44 -8.40
C ASP A 159 -7.37 28.78 -6.93
N GLY A 160 -6.66 27.89 -6.21
CA GLY A 160 -6.37 28.06 -4.80
C GLY A 160 -7.62 27.97 -3.92
N GLN A 161 -8.64 27.22 -4.36
CA GLN A 161 -9.79 26.82 -3.55
C GLN A 161 -9.78 25.31 -3.31
N TRP A 162 -10.47 24.87 -2.25
CA TRP A 162 -10.74 23.46 -2.01
C TRP A 162 -11.87 22.98 -2.91
N HIS A 163 -11.69 21.82 -3.53
CA HIS A 163 -12.67 21.14 -4.37
C HIS A 163 -12.86 19.73 -3.87
N GLU A 164 -14.11 19.32 -3.66
CA GLU A 164 -14.45 17.91 -3.48
C GLU A 164 -14.45 17.25 -4.86
N VAL A 165 -13.72 16.15 -5.01
CA VAL A 165 -13.69 15.35 -6.23
C VAL A 165 -14.10 13.92 -5.95
N SER A 166 -15.04 13.44 -6.75
CA SER A 166 -15.50 12.06 -6.78
C SER A 166 -15.35 11.57 -8.21
N ILE A 167 -14.40 10.67 -8.43
CA ILE A 167 -13.95 10.24 -9.75
C ILE A 167 -14.14 8.72 -9.85
N PRO A 168 -15.16 8.23 -10.57
CA PRO A 168 -15.30 6.80 -10.86
C PRO A 168 -14.00 6.21 -11.40
N LEU A 169 -13.63 5.02 -10.94
CA LEU A 169 -12.48 4.32 -11.50
C LEU A 169 -12.76 3.98 -12.99
N PRO A 170 -11.79 4.18 -13.89
CA PRO A 170 -12.02 4.02 -15.32
C PRO A 170 -12.15 2.54 -15.74
N PRO A 171 -12.62 2.28 -16.97
CA PRO A 171 -12.57 0.95 -17.56
C PRO A 171 -11.17 0.32 -17.51
N ALA A 172 -11.10 -1.03 -17.56
CA ALA A 172 -9.87 -1.77 -17.26
C ALA A 172 -8.75 -1.52 -18.28
N THR A 173 -9.12 -1.18 -19.51
CA THR A 173 -8.19 -1.08 -20.63
C THR A 173 -8.29 0.26 -21.32
N TYR A 174 -7.23 0.61 -22.04
CA TYR A 174 -7.22 1.80 -22.88
C TYR A 174 -8.35 1.80 -23.91
N THR A 175 -8.57 0.69 -24.62
CA THR A 175 -9.63 0.60 -25.65
C THR A 175 -11.01 0.82 -25.06
N GLU A 176 -11.32 0.20 -23.92
CA GLU A 176 -12.62 0.40 -23.27
C GLU A 176 -12.83 1.85 -22.81
N LEU A 177 -11.77 2.51 -22.31
CA LEU A 177 -11.83 3.91 -21.92
C LEU A 177 -12.10 4.82 -23.13
N GLU A 178 -11.41 4.61 -24.26
CA GLU A 178 -11.61 5.42 -25.46
C GLU A 178 -12.96 5.14 -26.15
N ASP A 179 -13.44 3.90 -26.11
CA ASP A 179 -14.79 3.56 -26.55
C ASP A 179 -15.84 4.26 -25.68
N ALA A 180 -15.67 4.28 -24.36
CA ALA A 180 -16.55 4.98 -23.43
C ALA A 180 -16.57 6.50 -23.67
N LYS A 181 -15.40 7.11 -23.91
CA LYS A 181 -15.30 8.53 -24.30
C LYS A 181 -16.02 8.80 -25.62
N THR A 182 -15.77 7.98 -26.64
CA THR A 182 -16.37 8.13 -27.98
C THR A 182 -17.89 7.97 -27.92
N ALA A 183 -18.38 7.04 -27.11
CA ALA A 183 -19.79 6.82 -26.87
C ALA A 183 -20.44 7.90 -25.98
N ASN A 184 -19.67 8.81 -25.39
CA ASN A 184 -20.10 9.78 -24.37
C ASN A 184 -20.81 9.11 -23.18
N THR A 185 -20.30 7.96 -22.74
CA THR A 185 -20.80 7.26 -21.54
C THR A 185 -20.05 7.67 -20.28
N LEU A 186 -19.01 8.49 -20.40
CA LEU A 186 -18.32 9.16 -19.30
C LEU A 186 -18.88 10.59 -19.15
N ASP A 187 -19.11 11.05 -17.92
CA ASP A 187 -19.61 12.38 -17.59
C ASP A 187 -18.75 13.22 -16.62
N GLY A 188 -18.46 14.46 -17.03
CA GLY A 188 -17.74 15.41 -16.16
C GLY A 188 -16.30 14.97 -15.89
N LEU A 189 -15.98 14.66 -14.62
CA LEU A 189 -14.59 14.44 -14.18
C LEU A 189 -14.02 13.09 -14.61
N ASP A 190 -14.82 12.04 -14.75
CA ASP A 190 -14.37 10.71 -15.17
C ASP A 190 -13.77 10.70 -16.59
N SER A 191 -14.21 11.61 -17.46
CA SER A 191 -13.76 11.74 -18.84
C SER A 191 -12.29 12.17 -18.96
N LEU A 192 -11.70 12.61 -17.83
CA LEU A 192 -10.33 13.12 -17.74
C LEU A 192 -9.30 12.03 -17.44
N TRP A 193 -9.73 10.78 -17.23
CA TRP A 193 -8.84 9.63 -17.15
C TRP A 193 -8.08 9.39 -18.45
N LYS A 194 -6.82 8.97 -18.33
CA LYS A 194 -5.93 8.61 -19.43
C LYS A 194 -4.98 7.49 -19.02
N TYR A 195 -4.89 6.46 -19.85
CA TYR A 195 -3.75 5.55 -19.84
C TYR A 195 -2.57 6.26 -20.51
N VAL A 196 -1.59 6.66 -19.70
CA VAL A 196 -0.46 7.49 -20.17
C VAL A 196 0.77 6.66 -20.52
N GLY A 197 0.68 5.34 -20.34
CA GLY A 197 1.73 4.39 -20.66
C GLY A 197 2.80 4.29 -19.58
N ALA A 198 3.92 3.63 -19.90
CA ALA A 198 4.97 3.32 -18.93
C ALA A 198 6.19 4.25 -19.03
N TRP A 199 6.98 4.33 -17.96
CA TRP A 199 8.34 4.89 -18.00
C TRP A 199 9.38 3.79 -18.03
N SER A 200 10.39 3.91 -18.90
CA SER A 200 11.64 3.17 -18.73
C SER A 200 12.61 3.95 -17.84
N SER A 201 13.37 3.22 -17.02
CA SER A 201 14.47 3.77 -16.21
C SER A 201 15.62 4.33 -17.05
N GLY A 202 15.61 4.08 -18.37
CA GLY A 202 16.50 4.69 -19.38
C GLY A 202 15.96 5.99 -19.99
N GLY A 203 14.80 6.49 -19.54
CA GLY A 203 14.20 7.74 -20.03
C GLY A 203 13.33 7.59 -21.28
N PHE A 204 12.99 6.36 -21.68
CA PHE A 204 12.01 6.12 -22.74
C PHE A 204 10.61 6.02 -22.14
N GLY A 205 9.78 7.04 -22.33
CA GLY A 205 8.34 6.90 -22.11
C GLY A 205 7.74 6.04 -23.21
N VAL A 206 6.90 5.07 -22.87
CA VAL A 206 6.02 4.43 -23.85
C VAL A 206 4.65 5.05 -23.62
N GLY A 207 4.02 5.61 -24.64
CA GLY A 207 2.77 6.35 -24.47
C GLY A 207 1.89 6.34 -25.71
N VAL A 208 0.61 6.67 -25.52
CA VAL A 208 -0.34 6.89 -26.62
C VAL A 208 -0.16 8.32 -27.12
N GLY A 209 0.17 8.45 -28.42
CA GLY A 209 0.31 9.74 -29.10
C GLY A 209 1.61 10.49 -28.78
N ASP A 210 1.74 11.67 -29.38
CA ASP A 210 2.94 12.50 -29.41
C ASP A 210 3.28 13.15 -28.04
N GLU A 211 2.45 12.94 -27.02
CA GLU A 211 2.57 13.67 -25.76
C GLU A 211 3.74 13.15 -24.88
N LEU A 212 4.11 11.86 -24.90
CA LEU A 212 5.18 11.32 -24.00
C LEU A 212 5.89 10.03 -24.48
N GLY A 213 6.56 10.06 -25.65
CA GLY A 213 7.54 9.04 -26.08
C GLY A 213 7.10 8.19 -27.29
N PRO A 214 7.88 7.17 -27.74
CA PRO A 214 7.54 6.33 -28.89
C PRO A 214 6.08 5.90 -28.85
N ASN A 215 5.31 6.48 -29.76
CA ASN A 215 3.89 6.27 -29.91
C ASN A 215 3.62 4.75 -30.01
N THR A 216 2.59 4.26 -29.31
CA THR A 216 2.03 2.91 -29.48
C THR A 216 1.89 2.46 -30.95
N VAL A 217 1.78 3.40 -31.89
CA VAL A 217 1.79 3.16 -33.34
C VAL A 217 3.15 2.65 -33.85
N ASP A 218 4.25 3.23 -33.38
CA ASP A 218 5.61 2.93 -33.85
C ASP A 218 6.29 1.81 -33.03
N ASN A 219 5.88 1.61 -31.77
CA ASN A 219 6.44 0.61 -30.87
C ASN A 219 5.37 -0.13 -30.04
N PRO A 220 4.38 -0.78 -30.69
CA PRO A 220 3.29 -1.47 -29.99
C PRO A 220 3.78 -2.58 -29.06
N GLN A 221 4.96 -3.15 -29.32
CA GLN A 221 5.57 -4.19 -28.49
C GLN A 221 5.98 -3.69 -27.09
N LEU A 222 6.09 -2.38 -26.90
CA LEU A 222 6.47 -1.78 -25.62
C LEU A 222 5.24 -1.39 -24.77
N TRP A 223 4.04 -1.49 -25.35
CA TRP A 223 2.79 -1.20 -24.66
C TRP A 223 2.31 -2.44 -23.88
N ALA A 224 2.31 -2.35 -22.56
CA ALA A 224 1.51 -3.21 -21.68
C ALA A 224 0.17 -2.53 -21.38
N GLU A 225 -0.79 -3.24 -20.79
CA GLU A 225 -1.96 -2.60 -20.17
C GLU A 225 -1.69 -2.45 -18.67
N PHE A 226 -2.32 -1.47 -18.04
CA PHE A 226 -2.21 -1.25 -16.60
C PHE A 226 -2.72 -2.46 -15.81
N GLU A 227 -1.92 -2.92 -14.85
CA GLU A 227 -2.25 -4.06 -14.01
C GLU A 227 -3.05 -3.65 -12.77
N TRP A 228 -4.38 -3.62 -12.91
CA TRP A 228 -5.30 -3.39 -11.78
C TRP A 228 -5.12 -4.35 -10.60
N THR A 229 -4.57 -5.54 -10.83
CA THR A 229 -4.29 -6.53 -9.79
C THR A 229 -3.05 -6.21 -8.96
N ASN A 230 -2.23 -5.24 -9.37
CA ASN A 230 -0.91 -4.98 -8.80
C ASN A 230 -0.60 -3.48 -8.72
N VAL A 231 -1.58 -2.65 -8.37
CA VAL A 231 -1.37 -1.20 -8.22
C VAL A 231 -0.34 -0.95 -7.14
N GLN A 232 0.71 -0.20 -7.45
CA GLN A 232 1.80 0.07 -6.51
C GLN A 232 1.66 1.44 -5.87
N ASN A 233 1.37 2.48 -6.65
CA ASN A 233 1.42 3.85 -6.19
C ASN A 233 0.15 4.62 -6.57
N ILE A 234 -0.37 5.40 -5.64
CA ILE A 234 -1.56 6.25 -5.83
C ILE A 234 -1.25 7.62 -5.23
N GLY A 235 -1.26 8.70 -6.03
CA GLY A 235 -0.93 10.03 -5.51
C GLY A 235 -0.87 11.14 -6.56
N ILE A 236 -0.07 12.17 -6.30
CA ILE A 236 0.05 13.36 -7.16
C ILE A 236 1.35 13.33 -7.94
N PHE A 237 1.25 13.48 -9.26
CA PHE A 237 2.38 13.60 -10.16
C PHE A 237 2.43 14.99 -10.82
N PHE A 238 3.59 15.63 -10.70
CA PHE A 238 3.91 16.88 -11.39
C PHE A 238 4.72 16.56 -12.65
N ASP A 239 4.07 16.19 -13.75
CA ASP A 239 4.76 15.82 -14.99
C ASP A 239 5.12 17.04 -15.84
N ASN A 240 5.86 17.97 -15.22
CA ASN A 240 6.40 19.15 -15.87
C ASN A 240 7.62 19.69 -15.09
N ASN A 241 8.40 20.53 -15.79
CA ASN A 241 9.62 21.15 -15.26
C ASN A 241 9.63 22.67 -15.33
N THR A 242 8.51 23.26 -15.74
CA THR A 242 8.40 24.69 -16.05
C THR A 242 7.95 25.52 -14.87
N GLY A 243 7.75 24.89 -13.70
CA GLY A 243 7.25 25.52 -12.50
C GLY A 243 5.89 24.96 -12.10
N GLY A 244 5.44 25.36 -10.92
CA GLY A 244 4.20 24.89 -10.33
C GLY A 244 4.18 25.28 -8.86
N GLY A 245 3.10 24.93 -8.19
CA GLY A 245 2.94 25.13 -6.76
C GLY A 245 2.46 23.88 -6.07
N THR A 246 2.42 23.94 -4.75
CA THR A 246 2.00 22.84 -3.89
C THR A 246 0.57 22.41 -4.18
N ILE A 247 0.28 21.13 -3.97
CA ILE A 247 -1.07 20.59 -3.95
C ILE A 247 -1.33 20.04 -2.55
N TYR A 248 -2.43 20.49 -1.94
CA TYR A 248 -2.90 19.87 -0.71
C TYR A 248 -4.03 18.91 -1.01
N VAL A 249 -4.07 17.81 -0.27
CA VAL A 249 -5.12 16.79 -0.39
C VAL A 249 -5.59 16.40 1.00
N ASP A 250 -6.88 16.16 1.13
CA ASP A 250 -7.53 15.66 2.33
C ASP A 250 -8.58 14.61 1.95
N ASP A 251 -9.07 13.85 2.94
CA ASP A 251 -10.19 12.90 2.79
C ASP A 251 -10.05 11.96 1.59
N VAL A 252 -8.90 11.27 1.47
CA VAL A 252 -8.59 10.40 0.33
C VAL A 252 -9.06 8.98 0.59
N TYR A 253 -9.99 8.48 -0.23
CA TYR A 253 -10.47 7.10 -0.13
C TYR A 253 -10.98 6.55 -1.47
N ILE A 254 -11.05 5.23 -1.60
CA ILE A 254 -11.74 4.54 -2.69
C ILE A 254 -12.90 3.77 -2.10
N GLY A 255 -14.13 4.05 -2.55
CA GLY A 255 -15.33 3.38 -2.06
C GLY A 255 -16.62 4.16 -2.30
N ALA A 256 -17.62 3.92 -1.46
CA ALA A 256 -18.94 4.53 -1.53
C ALA A 256 -18.92 6.03 -1.17
N GLU A 257 -19.72 6.84 -1.88
CA GLU A 257 -19.82 8.31 -1.71
C GLU A 257 -20.19 8.77 -0.29
N ASN A 258 -20.87 7.92 0.48
CA ASN A 258 -21.35 8.24 1.83
C ASN A 258 -20.61 7.45 2.92
N LEU A 259 -19.36 7.05 2.65
CA LEU A 259 -18.50 6.43 3.65
C LEU A 259 -18.36 7.35 4.88
N ASP A 260 -18.58 6.78 6.06
CA ASP A 260 -18.41 7.51 7.32
C ASP A 260 -16.92 7.69 7.62
N LEU A 261 -16.34 8.83 7.23
CA LEU A 261 -14.92 9.12 7.46
C LEU A 261 -14.57 9.33 8.94
N SER A 262 -15.56 9.49 9.83
CA SER A 262 -15.28 9.63 11.27
C SER A 262 -14.63 8.39 11.86
N VAL A 263 -14.85 7.21 11.25
CA VAL A 263 -14.21 5.94 11.66
C VAL A 263 -12.69 5.98 11.58
N ALA A 264 -12.11 6.84 10.73
CA ALA A 264 -10.66 6.99 10.64
C ALA A 264 -10.07 7.80 11.81
N ASN A 265 -10.90 8.62 12.47
CA ASN A 265 -10.51 9.45 13.60
C ASN A 265 -10.73 8.75 14.95
N ASP A 266 -11.57 7.72 14.97
CA ASP A 266 -11.86 6.96 16.18
C ASP A 266 -10.72 5.97 16.47
N PRO A 267 -9.95 6.15 17.57
CA PRO A 267 -8.86 5.26 17.87
C PRO A 267 -9.41 3.87 18.19
N VAL A 268 -9.02 2.90 17.38
CA VAL A 268 -9.26 1.49 17.68
C VAL A 268 -8.54 1.14 18.99
N GLY A 269 -9.16 0.30 19.82
CA GLY A 269 -8.60 -0.11 21.09
C GLY A 269 -7.18 -0.70 20.95
N ALA A 270 -6.33 -0.51 21.95
CA ALA A 270 -5.01 -1.15 21.93
C ALA A 270 -5.13 -2.68 21.96
N ALA A 271 -4.28 -3.36 21.20
CA ALA A 271 -4.17 -4.82 21.27
C ALA A 271 -3.82 -5.26 22.70
N THR A 272 -4.46 -6.31 23.18
CA THR A 272 -4.20 -6.87 24.52
C THR A 272 -3.79 -8.34 24.42
N GLY A 273 -3.26 -8.89 25.52
CA GLY A 273 -2.84 -10.29 25.56
C GLY A 273 -1.65 -10.60 24.63
N VAL A 274 -0.80 -9.60 24.34
CA VAL A 274 0.41 -9.80 23.55
C VAL A 274 1.30 -10.84 24.22
N SER A 275 1.64 -11.88 23.47
CA SER A 275 2.52 -12.96 23.92
C SER A 275 3.57 -13.28 22.87
N VAL A 276 4.78 -13.61 23.32
CA VAL A 276 5.90 -13.95 22.46
C VAL A 276 6.37 -15.36 22.78
N THR A 277 6.39 -16.23 21.77
CA THR A 277 6.91 -17.59 21.88
C THR A 277 8.12 -17.75 20.98
N ALA A 278 9.28 -18.04 21.57
CA ALA A 278 10.47 -18.38 20.81
C ALA A 278 10.32 -19.75 20.14
N THR A 279 10.65 -19.82 18.86
CA THR A 279 10.78 -21.07 18.08
C THR A 279 12.26 -21.33 17.79
N ALA A 280 12.59 -22.36 17.01
CA ALA A 280 13.99 -22.66 16.66
C ALA A 280 14.68 -21.49 15.93
N ASP A 281 13.97 -20.80 15.02
CA ASP A 281 14.56 -19.83 14.10
C ASP A 281 13.86 -18.46 14.09
N SER A 282 12.85 -18.24 14.95
CA SER A 282 12.04 -17.01 14.96
C SER A 282 11.31 -16.80 16.28
N ASN A 283 10.78 -15.61 16.49
CA ASN A 283 9.80 -15.32 17.55
C ASN A 283 8.41 -15.26 16.94
N MET A 284 7.47 -16.03 17.48
CA MET A 284 6.06 -15.87 17.16
C MET A 284 5.45 -14.85 18.13
N VAL A 285 4.96 -13.75 17.60
CA VAL A 285 4.23 -12.72 18.34
C VAL A 285 2.75 -12.91 18.07
N SER A 286 1.91 -12.96 19.11
CA SER A 286 0.46 -13.08 18.97
C SER A 286 -0.28 -12.22 19.97
N TRP A 287 -1.52 -11.84 19.65
CA TRP A 287 -2.35 -10.96 20.47
C TRP A 287 -3.82 -11.38 20.40
N MET A 288 -4.66 -10.79 21.25
CA MET A 288 -6.11 -10.91 21.15
C MET A 288 -6.64 -9.94 20.09
N PRO A 289 -7.59 -10.36 19.24
CA PRO A 289 -8.19 -9.46 18.26
C PRO A 289 -8.89 -8.30 18.95
N VAL A 290 -8.74 -7.11 18.39
CA VAL A 290 -9.48 -5.92 18.75
C VAL A 290 -10.65 -5.76 17.77
N GLU A 291 -11.84 -5.53 18.31
CA GLU A 291 -13.02 -5.23 17.50
C GLU A 291 -12.83 -3.92 16.74
N GLY A 292 -13.12 -3.92 15.44
CA GLY A 292 -12.92 -2.77 14.56
C GLY A 292 -11.49 -2.58 14.05
N ALA A 293 -10.54 -3.47 14.36
CA ALA A 293 -9.20 -3.42 13.78
C ALA A 293 -9.14 -4.17 12.44
N ASP A 294 -8.80 -3.45 11.36
CA ASP A 294 -8.57 -4.04 10.03
C ASP A 294 -7.16 -4.61 9.86
N GLY A 295 -6.26 -4.24 10.76
CA GLY A 295 -4.92 -4.80 10.84
C GLY A 295 -4.11 -4.30 12.03
N TYR A 296 -2.87 -4.77 12.10
CA TYR A 296 -1.93 -4.50 13.17
C TYR A 296 -0.54 -4.24 12.60
N ASN A 297 0.13 -3.22 13.12
CA ASN A 297 1.57 -3.06 12.98
C ASN A 297 2.24 -3.67 14.21
N VAL A 298 3.24 -4.52 14.01
CA VAL A 298 4.02 -5.11 15.09
C VAL A 298 5.39 -4.47 15.09
N TYR A 299 5.75 -3.78 16.17
CA TYR A 299 7.04 -3.14 16.32
C TYR A 299 7.99 -4.00 17.16
N SER A 300 9.29 -3.85 16.93
CA SER A 300 10.33 -4.52 17.70
C SER A 300 11.46 -3.55 18.06
N SER A 301 12.10 -3.79 19.21
CA SER A 301 13.22 -2.98 19.71
C SER A 301 14.08 -3.81 20.68
N VAL A 302 15.35 -3.45 20.83
CA VAL A 302 16.24 -4.00 21.89
C VAL A 302 16.07 -3.30 23.24
N ASN A 303 15.28 -2.22 23.27
CA ASN A 303 14.88 -1.48 24.46
C ASN A 303 13.35 -1.54 24.62
N ASP A 304 12.84 -1.24 25.81
CA ASP A 304 11.40 -1.07 26.03
C ASP A 304 10.80 -0.07 25.04
N ILE A 305 9.68 -0.42 24.44
CA ILE A 305 8.95 0.44 23.49
C ILE A 305 7.93 1.26 24.29
N THR A 306 8.25 2.53 24.53
CA THR A 306 7.30 3.51 25.08
C THR A 306 6.79 4.49 24.03
N ASP A 307 7.45 4.55 22.88
CA ASP A 307 7.13 5.39 21.72
C ASP A 307 7.57 4.66 20.45
N ILE A 308 6.65 4.43 19.52
CA ILE A 308 6.93 3.73 18.25
C ILE A 308 7.82 4.54 17.30
N LYS A 309 7.97 5.85 17.53
CA LYS A 309 8.86 6.74 16.77
C LYS A 309 10.26 6.86 17.40
N ALA A 310 10.50 6.21 18.53
CA ALA A 310 11.79 6.27 19.21
C ALA A 310 12.90 5.58 18.39
N SER A 311 14.12 6.11 18.50
CA SER A 311 15.30 5.52 17.87
C SER A 311 15.52 4.08 18.36
N GLY A 312 15.73 3.16 17.42
CA GLY A 312 15.91 1.73 17.69
C GLY A 312 14.63 0.90 17.68
N VAL A 313 13.46 1.53 17.50
CA VAL A 313 12.21 0.82 17.18
C VAL A 313 12.14 0.58 15.67
N SER A 314 11.72 -0.62 15.28
CA SER A 314 11.58 -1.01 13.88
C SER A 314 10.27 -1.78 13.68
N LEU A 315 9.59 -1.52 12.58
CA LEU A 315 8.42 -2.30 12.17
C LEU A 315 8.88 -3.73 11.83
N ALA A 316 8.43 -4.70 12.59
CA ALA A 316 8.75 -6.12 12.41
C ALA A 316 7.81 -6.79 11.40
N ALA A 317 6.52 -6.46 11.44
CA ALA A 317 5.52 -7.02 10.54
C ALA A 317 4.26 -6.16 10.46
N ARG A 318 3.47 -6.38 9.40
CA ARG A 318 2.08 -5.95 9.29
C ARG A 318 1.18 -7.19 9.21
N ALA A 319 0.08 -7.20 9.93
CA ALA A 319 -0.90 -8.27 9.93
C ALA A 319 -2.26 -7.71 9.55
N THR A 320 -2.88 -8.23 8.51
CA THR A 320 -4.19 -7.80 7.98
C THR A 320 -5.14 -8.98 7.88
N GLY A 321 -6.41 -8.75 7.54
CA GLY A 321 -7.36 -9.85 7.25
C GLY A 321 -7.64 -10.74 8.46
N GLY A 322 -7.65 -10.15 9.67
CA GLY A 322 -7.91 -10.88 10.92
C GLY A 322 -6.73 -11.72 11.42
N VAL A 323 -5.53 -11.59 10.84
CA VAL A 323 -4.32 -12.23 11.36
C VAL A 323 -3.97 -11.66 12.74
N THR A 324 -3.88 -12.52 13.75
CA THR A 324 -3.55 -12.16 15.14
C THR A 324 -2.22 -12.73 15.62
N SER A 325 -1.35 -13.12 14.67
CA SER A 325 0.00 -13.58 14.96
C SER A 325 0.96 -13.42 13.78
N VAL A 326 2.22 -13.10 14.06
CA VAL A 326 3.29 -12.99 13.06
C VAL A 326 4.55 -13.69 13.54
N TYR A 327 5.39 -14.11 12.59
CA TYR A 327 6.74 -14.60 12.88
C TYR A 327 7.77 -13.52 12.57
N HIS A 328 8.57 -13.14 13.56
CA HIS A 328 9.68 -12.22 13.39
C HIS A 328 11.01 -12.99 13.49
N LYS A 329 11.76 -13.03 12.40
CA LYS A 329 13.14 -13.54 12.37
C LYS A 329 14.07 -12.39 12.67
N ILE A 330 14.65 -12.39 13.87
CA ILE A 330 15.76 -11.50 14.16
C ILE A 330 16.96 -12.03 13.35
N GLU A 331 17.59 -11.18 12.54
CA GLU A 331 18.93 -11.48 12.04
C GLU A 331 19.84 -11.64 13.25
N VAL A 332 20.10 -12.90 13.64
CA VAL A 332 20.78 -13.20 14.89
C VAL A 332 22.18 -12.59 14.82
N PRO A 333 22.51 -11.63 15.68
CA PRO A 333 23.85 -11.07 15.69
C PRO A 333 24.84 -12.18 16.07
N HIS A 334 26.05 -12.13 15.48
CA HIS A 334 27.11 -13.10 15.72
C HIS A 334 27.20 -13.51 17.20
N ALA A 335 27.41 -14.80 17.49
CA ALA A 335 27.31 -15.43 18.83
C ALA A 335 28.07 -14.74 19.98
N SER A 336 28.95 -13.78 19.66
CA SER A 336 29.60 -12.87 20.60
C SER A 336 28.67 -11.82 21.23
N LEU A 337 27.43 -11.66 20.79
CA LEU A 337 26.46 -10.66 21.27
C LEU A 337 25.38 -11.23 22.23
N ALA A 338 25.74 -12.28 22.98
CA ALA A 338 24.85 -12.95 23.94
C ALA A 338 24.19 -12.02 24.98
N PRO A 339 23.05 -12.45 25.55
CA PRO A 339 21.74 -12.50 24.92
C PRO A 339 21.11 -11.10 24.79
N LEU A 340 20.53 -10.79 23.64
CA LEU A 340 19.74 -9.57 23.41
C LEU A 340 18.27 -9.84 23.78
N THR A 341 17.74 -9.05 24.70
CA THR A 341 16.29 -8.99 24.92
C THR A 341 15.69 -8.16 23.80
N VAL A 342 14.65 -8.69 23.13
CA VAL A 342 13.86 -7.95 22.16
C VAL A 342 12.45 -7.78 22.69
N HIS A 343 12.01 -6.54 22.69
CA HIS A 343 10.69 -6.08 23.13
C HIS A 343 9.80 -5.92 21.90
N TYR A 344 8.52 -6.25 22.06
CA TYR A 344 7.49 -6.10 21.03
C TYR A 344 6.38 -5.22 21.55
N GLY A 345 5.82 -4.38 20.67
CA GLY A 345 4.80 -3.38 20.99
C GLY A 345 3.86 -3.13 19.84
#